data_AF-A0A7J3WU59-F1
#
_entry.id   AF-A0A7J3WU59-F1
#
_cell.length_a   1.000
_cell.length_b   1.000
_cell.length_c   1.000
_cell.angle_alpha   90.00
_cell.angle_beta   90.00
_cell.angle_gamma   90.00
#
_symmetry.space_group_name_H-M   'P 1'
#
loop_
_entity.id
_entity.type
_entity.pdbx_description
1 polymer ?
#
loop_
_entity_poly.entity_id
_entity_poly.type
_entity_poly.pdbx_seq_one_letter_code
_entity_poly.pdbx_strand_id
1 'polypeptide(L)' 'MECAYCNEEIEEGAIFKDGKYWHRDCFRQWLREKGC' A
#
# COMPACT_ATOMS: atom_id res chain seq x y z
N MET A 1 -10.83 -2.66 -3.19
CA MET A 1 -10.06 -1.85 -2.22
C MET A 1 -8.98 -1.14 -3.01
N GLU A 2 -8.76 0.16 -2.87
CA GLU A 2 -7.80 0.87 -3.74
C GLU A 2 -6.45 1.09 -3.03
N CYS A 3 -5.35 0.85 -3.72
CA CYS A 3 -4.03 1.09 -3.17
C CYS A 3 -3.69 2.58 -3.15
N ALA A 4 -3.34 3.10 -1.98
CA ALA A 4 -2.96 4.50 -1.80
C ALA A 4 -1.62 4.92 -2.45
N TYR A 5 -0.88 3.99 -3.06
CA TYR A 5 0.37 4.29 -3.78
C TYR A 5 0.14 4.36 -5.30
N CYS A 6 -0.38 3.30 -5.90
CA CYS A 6 -0.59 3.21 -7.34
C CYS A 6 -2.02 3.55 -7.80
N ASN A 7 -2.97 3.73 -6.87
CA ASN A 7 -4.40 3.96 -7.14
C ASN A 7 -5.06 2.82 -7.95
N GLU A 8 -4.49 1.61 -7.94
CA GLU A 8 -5.10 0.44 -8.54
C GLU A 8 -5.90 -0.39 -7.52
N GLU A 9 -6.83 -1.19 -8.03
CA GLU A 9 -7.62 -2.10 -7.22
C GLU A 9 -6.74 -3.22 -6.64
N ILE A 10 -7.00 -3.58 -5.38
CA ILE A 10 -6.36 -4.67 -4.66
C ILE A 10 -7.35 -5.83 -4.64
N GLU A 11 -7.04 -6.87 -5.41
CA GLU A 11 -7.88 -8.06 -5.54
C GLU A 11 -7.84 -8.91 -4.26
N GLU A 12 -6.65 -9.21 -3.71
CA GLU A 12 -6.50 -9.93 -2.44
C GLU A 12 -5.23 -9.52 -1.67
N GLY A 13 -5.26 -9.67 -0.34
CA GLY A 13 -4.06 -9.47 0.51
C GLY A 13 -3.65 -8.01 0.74
N ALA A 14 -4.62 -7.09 0.77
CA ALA A 14 -4.38 -5.67 1.06
C ALA A 14 -3.81 -5.45 2.48
N ILE A 15 -2.78 -4.62 2.58
CA ILE A 15 -2.31 -4.10 3.87
C ILE A 15 -3.15 -2.89 4.24
N PHE A 16 -3.78 -2.93 5.42
CA PHE A 16 -4.45 -1.77 5.97
C PHE A 16 -3.54 -1.05 6.97
N LYS A 17 -3.20 0.21 6.68
CA LYS A 17 -2.34 1.04 7.53
C LYS A 17 -2.76 2.50 7.39
N ASP A 18 -2.89 3.19 8.52
CA ASP A 18 -3.19 4.63 8.57
C ASP A 18 -4.53 5.01 7.90
N GLY A 19 -5.53 4.13 7.98
CA GLY A 19 -6.82 4.33 7.32
C GLY A 19 -6.80 4.11 5.81
N LYS A 20 -5.67 3.66 5.24
CA LYS A 20 -5.49 3.43 3.81
C LYS A 20 -5.18 1.97 3.51
N TYR A 21 -5.57 1.52 2.32
CA TYR A 21 -5.24 0.19 1.81
C TYR A 21 -4.03 0.27 0.88
N TRP A 22 -3.22 -0.78 0.89
CA TRP A 22 -1.99 -0.84 0.12
C TRP A 22 -1.77 -2.24 -0.44
N HIS A 23 -1.26 -2.35 -1.66
CA HIS A 23 -0.64 -3.62 -2.07
C HIS A 23 0.59 -3.89 -1.19
N ARG A 24 0.90 -5.17 -1.00
CA ARG A 24 2.04 -5.59 -0.19
C ARG A 24 3.37 -5.02 -0.71
N ASP A 25 3.54 -5.00 -2.03
CA ASP A 25 4.71 -4.46 -2.71
C ASP A 25 4.75 -2.93 -2.67
N CYS A 26 3.62 -2.26 -2.96
CA CYS A 26 3.49 -0.81 -2.85
C CYS A 26 3.80 -0.31 -1.44
N PHE A 27 3.30 -1.00 -0.42
CA PHE A 27 3.58 -0.67 0.97
C PHE A 27 5.05 -0.83 1.31
N ARG A 28 5.71 -1.89 0.80
CA ARG A 28 7.17 -2.08 0.98
C ARG A 28 7.99 -0.99 0.30
N GLN A 29 7.61 -0.56 -0.91
CA GLN A 29 8.29 0.55 -1.61
C GLN A 29 8.12 1.84 -0.82
N TRP A 30 6.89 2.18 -0.44
CA TRP A 30 6.60 3.34 0.39
C TRP A 30 7.40 3.35 1.70
N LEU A 31 7.52 2.20 2.38
CA LEU A 31 8.33 2.06 3.59
C LEU A 31 9.83 2.33 3.35
N ARG A 32 10.36 1.98 2.18
CA ARG A 32 11.76 2.29 1.83
C ARG A 32 11.98 3.77 1.55
N GLU A 33 11.02 4.45 0.95
CA GLU A 33 11.10 5.89 0.66
C GLU A 33 10.86 6.75 1.91
N LYS A 34 10.04 6.27 2.86
CA LYS A 34 9.74 6.95 4.13
C LYS A 34 10.64 6.55 5.31
N GLY A 35 11.43 5.50 5.14
CA GLY A 35 12.38 5.02 6.14
C GLY A 35 13.57 5.97 6.25
N CYS A 36 13.50 6.89 7.21
CA CYS A 36 14.65 7.59 7.75
C CYS A 36 15.45 6.65 8.68
#